data_AF-A0AAQ3SEA6-F1
#
_entry.id   AF-A0AAQ3SEA6-F1
#
_cell.length_a   1.000
_cell.length_b   1.000
_cell.length_c   1.000
_cell.angle_alpha   90.00
_cell.angle_beta   90.00
_cell.angle_gamma   90.00
#
_symmetry.space_group_name_H-M   'P 1'
#
loop_
_entity.id
_entity.type
_entity.pdbx_description
1 polymer ?
#
loop_
_entity_poly.entity_id
_entity_poly.type
_entity_poly.pdbx_seq_one_letter_code
_entity_poly.pdbx_strand_id
1 'polypeptide(L)'
;MNAVLERIASTAHELAHYHSGDEDGIYLAYSDFNQFLLGDSSCLKELNQWFAKQLDTGPFRLVAEEGKSKCSWVNLDEISNTYVRDLEKSHHQRVSELRRLRSIFGVSEKQWVEAQVKNAKQQAILMTLKSQVSSDEAHIHLDLHSLRRKHSELKGELSNLYNHEEKLLSETISDLCWELAQLQDTYILQGDYDLKVMRQEYYINRQKAFINHLINLLARHQFLKIACQLEKKHMLGAFSLLKVIESELQAYLSATEGRVGHCLALIQAASDVQEQGGVHDSDHFLHAIRDLLKIYSNTQASLSTYVSAPGIVKQISALHSDLTSLQSDLENSLPEDRNRCINELCNLIQSLQQLLFASSTTAQPILTPRPLMKELDEMEKINAKLSAAVEEVTHEHVKKNEIVKHHSQEIGLQRRVFVDFFCNPERLRSQVRELTARIDLTSYACEPVVES
;
A
#
# COMPACT_ATOMS: atom_id res chain seq x y z
N MET A 1 20.65 42.89 -25.50
CA MET A 1 19.26 42.48 -25.79
C MET A 1 19.21 41.14 -26.49
N ASN A 2 19.97 40.92 -27.59
CA ASN A 2 20.11 39.60 -28.22
C ASN A 2 20.56 38.50 -27.24
N ALA A 3 21.53 38.79 -26.36
CA ALA A 3 21.97 37.84 -25.33
C ALA A 3 20.89 37.44 -24.29
N VAL A 4 19.88 38.29 -24.06
CA VAL A 4 18.77 37.98 -23.14
C VAL A 4 17.75 37.09 -23.85
N LEU A 5 17.45 37.39 -25.12
CA LEU A 5 16.59 36.53 -25.95
C LEU A 5 17.23 35.17 -26.23
N GLU A 6 18.54 35.10 -26.45
CA GLU A 6 19.28 33.83 -26.55
C GLU A 6 19.22 33.01 -25.26
N ARG A 7 19.35 33.66 -24.10
CA ARG A 7 19.18 32.97 -22.81
C ARG A 7 17.75 32.48 -22.60
N ILE A 8 16.74 33.27 -22.96
CA ILE A 8 15.35 32.85 -22.87
C ILE A 8 15.11 31.66 -23.82
N ALA A 9 15.63 31.72 -25.05
CA ALA A 9 15.52 30.63 -26.00
C ALA A 9 16.25 29.36 -25.53
N SER A 10 17.45 29.48 -24.93
CA SER A 10 18.19 28.33 -24.39
C SER A 10 17.47 27.72 -23.20
N THR A 11 16.98 28.52 -22.26
CA THR A 11 16.21 28.02 -21.10
C THR A 11 14.86 27.42 -21.52
N ALA A 12 14.21 27.94 -22.56
CA ALA A 12 12.99 27.35 -23.11
C ALA A 12 13.28 26.03 -23.83
N HIS A 13 14.43 25.91 -24.53
CA HIS A 13 14.89 24.66 -25.13
C HIS A 13 15.23 23.61 -24.06
N GLU A 14 15.91 24.01 -22.98
CA GLU A 14 16.18 23.13 -21.84
C GLU A 14 14.88 22.68 -21.19
N LEU A 15 13.92 23.60 -20.98
CA LEU A 15 12.61 23.25 -20.44
C LEU A 15 11.86 22.28 -21.37
N ALA A 16 11.86 22.53 -22.67
CA ALA A 16 11.23 21.66 -23.67
C ALA A 16 11.90 20.28 -23.73
N HIS A 17 13.22 20.22 -23.60
CA HIS A 17 13.98 18.97 -23.49
C HIS A 17 13.60 18.19 -22.22
N TYR A 18 13.41 18.86 -21.08
CA TYR A 18 12.93 18.21 -19.86
C TYR A 18 11.46 17.74 -19.94
N HIS A 19 10.70 18.28 -20.91
CA HIS A 19 9.30 17.91 -21.17
C HIS A 19 9.12 16.97 -22.38
N SER A 20 10.18 16.63 -23.14
CA SER A 20 10.07 15.74 -24.31
C SER A 20 9.90 14.26 -23.93
N GLY A 21 10.22 13.90 -22.68
CA GLY A 21 10.08 12.53 -22.17
C GLY A 21 11.21 11.58 -22.58
N ASP A 22 12.29 12.09 -23.20
CA ASP A 22 13.42 11.28 -23.67
C ASP A 22 14.42 10.90 -22.55
N GLU A 23 14.36 11.56 -21.39
CA GLU A 23 15.21 11.29 -20.22
C GLU A 23 14.36 10.79 -19.03
N ASP A 24 14.89 9.78 -18.32
CA ASP A 24 14.30 9.27 -17.09
C ASP A 24 14.31 10.34 -15.97
N GLY A 25 13.12 10.79 -15.57
CA GLY A 25 12.85 11.07 -14.16
C GLY A 25 13.13 12.49 -13.64
N ILE A 26 12.29 13.45 -14.00
CA ILE A 26 12.11 14.67 -13.18
C ILE A 26 10.72 14.74 -12.53
N TYR A 27 9.72 14.18 -13.20
CA TYR A 27 8.32 14.33 -12.85
C TYR A 27 7.66 12.95 -12.71
N LEU A 28 6.88 12.79 -11.64
CA LEU A 28 6.13 11.56 -11.36
C LEU A 28 5.12 11.28 -12.48
N ALA A 29 4.60 12.31 -13.17
CA ALA A 29 3.66 12.12 -14.27
C ALA A 29 4.22 11.32 -15.46
N TYR A 30 5.53 11.32 -15.68
CA TYR A 30 6.19 10.56 -16.76
C TYR A 30 6.78 9.23 -16.29
N SER A 31 6.69 8.91 -14.99
CA SER A 31 7.21 7.67 -14.43
C SER A 31 6.23 6.50 -14.64
N ASP A 32 6.75 5.31 -14.96
CA ASP A 32 5.93 4.10 -15.05
C ASP A 32 5.61 3.52 -13.67
N PHE A 33 4.36 3.64 -13.23
CA PHE A 33 3.87 3.07 -11.96
C PHE A 33 3.39 1.62 -12.07
N ASN A 34 3.43 0.98 -13.24
CA ASN A 34 2.94 -0.38 -13.41
C ASN A 34 3.64 -1.37 -12.46
N GLN A 35 4.96 -1.26 -12.31
CA GLN A 35 5.71 -2.10 -11.38
C GLN A 35 5.30 -1.86 -9.92
N PHE A 36 5.06 -0.61 -9.53
CA PHE A 36 4.60 -0.24 -8.20
C PHE A 36 3.18 -0.81 -7.92
N LEU A 37 2.25 -0.66 -8.87
CA LEU A 37 0.88 -1.17 -8.76
C LEU A 37 0.84 -2.71 -8.68
N LEU A 38 1.68 -3.39 -9.48
CA LEU A 38 1.82 -4.85 -9.42
C LEU A 38 2.37 -5.30 -8.05
N GLY A 39 3.36 -4.59 -7.52
CA GLY A 39 3.92 -4.83 -6.18
C GLY A 39 2.88 -4.63 -5.07
N ASP A 40 2.15 -3.52 -5.10
CA ASP A 40 1.12 -3.21 -4.10
C ASP A 40 -0.04 -4.21 -4.15
N SER A 41 -0.50 -4.59 -5.35
CA SER A 41 -1.57 -5.60 -5.49
C SER A 41 -1.15 -6.99 -4.98
N SER A 42 0.12 -7.36 -5.18
CA SER A 42 0.68 -8.63 -4.68
C SER A 42 0.82 -8.61 -3.16
N CYS A 43 1.35 -7.51 -2.60
CA CYS A 43 1.45 -7.30 -1.16
C CYS A 43 0.08 -7.35 -0.48
N LEU A 44 -0.94 -6.73 -1.08
CA LEU A 44 -2.30 -6.73 -0.54
C LEU A 44 -2.94 -8.13 -0.57
N LYS A 45 -2.67 -8.92 -1.62
CA LYS A 45 -3.09 -10.33 -1.70
C LYS A 45 -2.44 -11.17 -0.59
N GLU A 46 -1.13 -11.04 -0.40
CA GLU A 46 -0.40 -11.76 0.66
C GLU A 46 -0.89 -11.36 2.06
N LEU A 47 -1.14 -10.07 2.28
CA LEU A 47 -1.65 -9.54 3.53
C LEU A 47 -3.06 -10.04 3.85
N ASN A 48 -3.94 -10.13 2.83
CA ASN A 48 -5.26 -10.73 2.99
C ASN A 48 -5.19 -12.25 3.26
N GLN A 49 -4.28 -12.97 2.59
CA GLN A 49 -4.07 -14.39 2.88
C GLN A 49 -3.52 -14.61 4.29
N TRP A 50 -2.61 -13.74 4.75
CA TRP A 50 -2.09 -13.77 6.11
C TRP A 50 -3.20 -13.47 7.12
N PHE A 51 -4.04 -12.47 6.86
CA PHE A 51 -5.20 -12.15 7.69
C PHE A 51 -6.14 -13.36 7.82
N ALA A 52 -6.51 -13.97 6.69
CA ALA A 52 -7.40 -15.14 6.69
C ALA A 52 -6.78 -16.34 7.45
N LYS A 53 -5.47 -16.56 7.31
CA LYS A 53 -4.77 -17.64 8.02
C LYS A 53 -4.64 -17.39 9.53
N GLN A 54 -4.45 -16.14 9.94
CA GLN A 54 -4.01 -15.81 11.30
C GLN A 54 -5.08 -15.16 12.18
N LEU A 55 -6.16 -14.65 11.61
CA LEU A 55 -7.20 -13.90 12.35
C LEU A 55 -8.60 -14.50 12.21
N ASP A 56 -8.96 -15.10 11.07
CA ASP A 56 -10.28 -15.75 10.89
C ASP A 56 -10.44 -17.00 11.76
N THR A 57 -9.34 -17.61 12.22
CA THR A 57 -9.40 -18.82 13.06
C THR A 57 -9.71 -18.51 14.54
N GLY A 58 -9.88 -17.24 14.90
CA GLY A 58 -10.22 -16.79 16.24
C GLY A 58 -9.12 -17.01 17.28
N PRO A 59 -9.19 -16.30 18.42
CA PRO A 59 -8.15 -16.34 19.46
C PRO A 59 -8.00 -17.71 20.15
N PHE A 60 -9.00 -18.59 20.07
CA PHE A 60 -9.03 -19.87 20.78
C PHE A 60 -8.14 -20.96 20.16
N ARG A 61 -7.91 -20.95 18.84
CA ARG A 61 -7.14 -22.01 18.15
C ARG A 61 -5.64 -21.73 18.07
N LEU A 62 -5.26 -20.46 17.96
CA LEU A 62 -3.89 -20.04 17.64
C LEU A 62 -2.88 -20.25 18.77
N VAL A 63 -3.30 -20.06 20.02
CA VAL A 63 -2.42 -20.23 21.19
C VAL A 63 -2.33 -21.69 21.65
N ALA A 64 -3.27 -22.54 21.24
CA ALA A 64 -3.18 -23.97 21.49
C ALA A 64 -2.02 -24.62 20.72
N GLU A 65 -1.55 -24.02 19.62
CA GLU A 65 -0.48 -24.58 18.79
C GLU A 65 0.91 -24.05 19.19
N GLU A 66 1.06 -22.76 19.51
CA GLU A 66 2.35 -22.17 19.94
C GLU A 66 2.55 -22.16 21.46
N GLY A 67 1.49 -22.22 22.27
CA GLY A 67 1.62 -22.43 23.72
C GLY A 67 2.27 -23.78 24.06
N LYS A 68 2.17 -24.76 23.16
CA LYS A 68 2.84 -26.08 23.25
C LYS A 68 4.36 -25.98 23.28
N SER A 69 4.96 -24.97 22.65
CA SER A 69 6.43 -24.85 22.59
C SER A 69 7.03 -24.04 23.74
N LYS A 70 6.24 -23.18 24.40
CA LYS A 70 6.68 -22.40 25.57
C LYS A 70 6.27 -23.02 26.92
N CYS A 71 5.21 -23.82 26.96
CA CYS A 71 4.78 -24.53 28.17
C CYS A 71 5.14 -26.01 28.07
N SER A 72 6.34 -26.38 28.55
CA SER A 72 6.77 -27.78 28.72
C SER A 72 6.11 -28.47 29.92
N TRP A 73 4.92 -28.04 30.34
CA TRP A 73 4.19 -28.65 31.44
C TRP A 73 3.19 -29.62 30.84
N VAL A 74 3.53 -30.91 30.94
CA VAL A 74 2.67 -32.09 30.71
C VAL A 74 1.73 -31.96 29.50
N ASN A 75 2.17 -32.49 28.36
CA ASN A 75 1.33 -32.72 27.19
C ASN A 75 0.20 -33.71 27.54
N LEU A 76 -0.97 -33.17 27.89
CA LEU A 76 -2.23 -33.93 28.04
C LEU A 76 -3.03 -34.01 26.72
N ASP A 77 -2.50 -33.46 25.63
CA ASP A 77 -3.18 -33.34 24.33
C ASP A 77 -2.60 -34.25 23.22
N GLU A 78 -1.98 -35.38 23.56
CA GLU A 78 -1.48 -36.35 22.56
C GLU A 78 -2.58 -37.07 21.76
N ILE A 79 -3.84 -36.62 21.85
CA ILE A 79 -4.98 -37.15 21.10
C ILE A 79 -5.67 -36.01 20.33
N SER A 80 -4.93 -35.22 19.57
CA SER A 80 -5.52 -34.34 18.56
C SER A 80 -5.42 -34.96 17.17
N ASN A 81 -6.16 -36.07 16.97
CA ASN A 81 -6.57 -36.55 15.66
C ASN A 81 -7.83 -37.44 15.74
N THR A 82 -8.86 -37.00 16.49
CA THR A 82 -10.21 -37.56 16.35
C THR A 82 -11.25 -36.45 16.43
N TYR A 83 -11.79 -36.16 15.24
CA TYR A 83 -12.98 -35.37 14.95
C TYR A 83 -14.04 -35.32 16.07
N VAL A 84 -14.22 -34.12 16.65
CA VAL A 84 -15.48 -33.46 17.09
C VAL A 84 -16.46 -34.20 18.03
N ARG A 85 -16.32 -35.51 18.27
CA ARG A 85 -17.24 -36.32 19.11
C ARG A 85 -16.69 -36.67 20.49
N ASP A 86 -15.39 -36.43 20.76
CA ASP A 86 -14.72 -36.78 22.02
C ASP A 86 -14.43 -35.58 22.96
N LEU A 87 -14.93 -34.38 22.65
CA LEU A 87 -14.70 -33.19 23.50
C LEU A 87 -15.32 -33.35 24.90
N GLU A 88 -16.50 -33.98 25.00
CA GLU A 88 -17.16 -34.22 26.28
C GLU A 88 -16.44 -35.28 27.12
N LYS A 89 -15.92 -36.33 26.48
CA LYS A 89 -15.14 -37.39 27.15
C LYS A 89 -13.80 -36.87 27.66
N SER A 90 -13.10 -36.06 26.86
CA SER A 90 -11.84 -35.42 27.27
C SER A 90 -12.07 -34.37 28.36
N HIS A 91 -13.16 -33.60 28.32
CA HIS A 91 -13.53 -32.69 29.40
C HIS A 91 -13.83 -33.45 30.71
N HIS A 92 -14.60 -34.54 30.64
CA HIS A 92 -14.85 -35.38 31.81
C HIS A 92 -13.58 -36.02 32.38
N GLN A 93 -12.64 -36.45 31.53
CA GLN A 93 -11.32 -36.94 31.97
C GLN A 93 -10.52 -35.84 32.68
N ARG A 94 -10.46 -34.62 32.13
CA ARG A 94 -9.77 -33.47 32.76
C ARG A 94 -10.39 -33.08 34.10
N VAL A 95 -11.72 -33.07 34.20
CA VAL A 95 -12.43 -32.80 35.46
C VAL A 95 -12.16 -33.92 36.48
N SER A 96 -12.07 -35.16 36.03
CA SER A 96 -11.76 -36.31 36.90
C SER A 96 -10.30 -36.26 37.40
N GLU A 97 -9.35 -35.89 36.54
CA GLU A 97 -7.96 -35.69 36.92
C GLU A 97 -7.77 -34.50 37.88
N LEU A 98 -8.43 -33.37 37.64
CA LEU A 98 -8.41 -32.24 38.57
C LEU A 98 -8.99 -32.62 39.94
N ARG A 99 -10.06 -33.41 39.96
CA ARG A 99 -10.63 -33.94 41.20
C ARG A 99 -9.66 -34.88 41.91
N ARG A 100 -8.94 -35.73 41.17
CA ARG A 100 -7.88 -36.60 41.69
C ARG A 100 -6.74 -35.78 42.30
N LEU A 101 -6.24 -34.77 41.58
CA LEU A 101 -5.18 -33.89 42.06
C LEU A 101 -5.59 -33.12 43.33
N ARG A 102 -6.83 -32.62 43.37
CA ARG A 102 -7.40 -31.97 44.56
C ARG A 102 -7.47 -32.91 45.76
N SER A 103 -7.85 -34.17 45.55
CA SER A 103 -7.90 -35.16 46.65
C SER A 103 -6.53 -35.55 47.19
N ILE A 104 -5.50 -35.50 46.34
CA ILE A 104 -4.13 -35.91 46.71
C ILE A 104 -3.37 -34.76 47.36
N PHE A 105 -3.60 -33.51 46.94
CA PHE A 105 -2.82 -32.33 47.35
C PHE A 105 -2.71 -32.18 48.87
N GLY A 106 -3.83 -32.20 49.60
CA GLY A 106 -3.80 -32.04 51.06
C GLY A 106 -3.03 -33.16 51.78
N VAL A 107 -3.10 -34.39 51.25
CA VAL A 107 -2.37 -35.55 51.80
C VAL A 107 -0.88 -35.45 51.45
N SER A 108 -0.54 -35.05 50.23
CA SER A 108 0.86 -34.91 49.80
C SER A 108 1.57 -33.78 50.54
N GLU A 109 0.90 -32.65 50.76
CA GLU A 109 1.46 -31.53 51.54
C GLU A 109 1.72 -31.93 52.99
N LYS A 110 0.76 -32.63 53.62
CA LYS A 110 0.96 -33.18 54.96
C LYS A 110 2.14 -34.14 55.02
N GLN A 111 2.23 -35.09 54.08
CA GLN A 111 3.34 -36.04 54.00
C GLN A 111 4.69 -35.35 53.77
N TRP A 112 4.71 -34.28 52.98
CA TRP A 112 5.90 -33.48 52.73
C TRP A 112 6.37 -32.76 54.00
N VAL A 113 5.45 -32.11 54.73
CA VAL A 113 5.75 -31.46 56.02
C VAL A 113 6.23 -32.48 57.05
N GLU A 114 5.56 -33.63 57.18
CA GLU A 114 5.99 -34.71 58.08
C GLU A 114 7.39 -35.24 57.73
N ALA A 115 7.71 -35.37 56.44
CA ALA A 115 9.04 -35.76 55.99
C ALA A 115 10.09 -34.70 56.33
N GLN A 116 9.75 -33.42 56.18
CA GLN A 116 10.64 -32.32 56.55
C GLN A 116 10.89 -32.27 58.06
N VAL A 117 9.86 -32.49 58.89
CA VAL A 117 9.98 -32.59 60.35
C VAL A 117 10.87 -33.76 60.75
N LYS A 118 10.68 -34.94 60.14
CA LYS A 118 11.54 -36.12 60.38
C LYS A 118 12.99 -35.86 59.99
N ASN A 119 13.23 -35.20 58.86
CA ASN A 119 14.58 -34.83 58.42
C ASN A 119 15.23 -33.85 59.42
N ALA A 120 14.52 -32.80 59.84
CA ALA A 120 15.01 -31.85 60.83
C ALA A 120 15.33 -32.55 62.17
N LYS A 121 14.49 -33.49 62.62
CA LYS A 121 14.73 -34.32 63.81
C LYS A 121 16.00 -35.16 63.68
N GLN A 122 16.20 -35.81 62.52
CA GLN A 122 17.42 -36.58 62.24
C GLN A 122 18.66 -35.69 62.19
N GLN A 123 18.57 -34.51 61.56
CA GLN A 123 19.67 -33.54 61.52
C GLN A 123 20.05 -33.05 62.91
N ALA A 124 19.07 -32.73 63.77
CA ALA A 124 19.32 -32.34 65.15
C ALA A 124 20.02 -33.46 65.94
N ILE A 125 19.57 -34.72 65.79
CA ILE A 125 20.22 -35.88 66.42
C ILE A 125 21.66 -36.05 65.91
N LEU A 126 21.90 -35.89 64.60
CA LEU A 126 23.26 -35.96 64.06
C LEU A 126 24.15 -34.82 64.56
N MET A 127 23.61 -33.61 64.71
CA MET A 127 24.34 -32.48 65.28
C MET A 127 24.66 -32.69 66.76
N THR A 128 23.71 -33.18 67.56
CA THR A 128 23.95 -33.47 68.97
C THR A 128 24.95 -34.62 69.14
N LEU A 129 24.84 -35.70 68.35
CA LEU A 129 25.82 -36.79 68.35
C LEU A 129 27.22 -36.31 67.93
N LYS A 130 27.33 -35.45 66.91
CA LYS A 130 28.62 -34.83 66.54
C LYS A 130 29.18 -33.96 67.67
N SER A 131 28.33 -33.20 68.36
CA SER A 131 28.73 -32.41 69.52
C SER A 131 29.13 -33.28 70.72
N GLN A 132 28.48 -34.43 70.91
CA GLN A 132 28.79 -35.39 71.96
C GLN A 132 30.11 -36.11 71.70
N VAL A 133 30.31 -36.63 70.49
CA VAL A 133 31.57 -37.26 70.05
C VAL A 133 32.74 -36.27 70.13
N SER A 134 32.50 -34.97 69.94
CA SER A 134 33.53 -33.93 70.14
C SER A 134 33.67 -33.47 71.60
N SER A 135 32.70 -33.75 72.47
CA SER A 135 32.71 -33.40 73.90
C SER A 135 33.05 -34.55 74.85
N ASP A 136 33.15 -35.79 74.35
CA ASP A 136 33.48 -37.01 75.12
C ASP A 136 34.88 -36.96 75.78
N GLU A 137 35.61 -35.85 75.67
CA GLU A 137 36.81 -35.53 76.44
C GLU A 137 36.52 -34.93 77.84
N ALA A 138 35.29 -34.51 78.14
CA ALA A 138 34.95 -33.79 79.38
C ALA A 138 33.87 -34.50 80.23
N HIS A 139 34.23 -35.60 80.89
CA HIS A 139 33.39 -36.19 81.93
C HIS A 139 33.42 -35.34 83.21
N ILE A 140 32.33 -34.66 83.51
CA ILE A 140 32.10 -34.02 84.82
C ILE A 140 31.24 -34.95 85.67
N HIS A 141 31.79 -35.42 86.79
CA HIS A 141 31.10 -36.21 87.80
C HIS A 141 30.01 -35.37 88.49
N LEU A 142 28.75 -35.63 88.17
CA LEU A 142 27.58 -35.11 88.88
C LEU A 142 27.03 -36.18 89.84
N ASP A 143 26.62 -35.75 91.03
CA ASP A 143 26.07 -36.62 92.08
C ASP A 143 24.80 -37.37 91.60
N LEU A 144 24.68 -38.65 91.96
CA LEU A 144 23.68 -39.59 91.41
C LEU A 144 22.24 -39.14 91.69
N HIS A 145 22.00 -38.50 92.84
CA HIS A 145 20.69 -37.93 93.17
C HIS A 145 20.34 -36.70 92.30
N SER A 146 21.32 -35.84 92.02
CA SER A 146 21.14 -34.68 91.14
C SER A 146 20.90 -35.12 89.68
N LEU A 147 21.58 -36.18 89.24
CA LEU A 147 21.40 -36.78 87.92
C LEU A 147 20.02 -37.44 87.79
N ARG A 148 19.55 -38.14 88.83
CA ARG A 148 18.22 -38.77 88.84
C ARG A 148 17.10 -37.71 88.81
N ARG A 149 17.24 -36.60 89.55
CA ARG A 149 16.26 -35.50 89.53
C ARG A 149 16.22 -34.82 88.15
N LYS A 150 17.39 -34.47 87.59
CA LYS A 150 17.49 -33.92 86.23
C LYS A 150 16.95 -34.87 85.17
N HIS A 151 17.19 -36.17 85.33
CA HIS A 151 16.64 -37.18 84.41
C HIS A 151 15.10 -37.23 84.48
N SER A 152 14.50 -37.15 85.66
CA SER A 152 13.03 -37.08 85.78
C SER A 152 12.44 -35.77 85.23
N GLU A 153 13.11 -34.64 85.44
CA GLU A 153 12.72 -33.33 84.89
C GLU A 153 12.80 -33.35 83.36
N LEU A 154 13.95 -33.77 82.81
CA LEU A 154 14.14 -33.93 81.37
C LEU A 154 13.13 -34.90 80.77
N LYS A 155 12.84 -36.03 81.42
CA LYS A 155 11.82 -36.98 80.95
C LYS A 155 10.42 -36.36 80.92
N GLY A 156 10.08 -35.53 81.90
CA GLY A 156 8.84 -34.76 81.93
C GLY A 156 8.76 -33.75 80.78
N GLU A 157 9.82 -32.95 80.60
CA GLU A 157 9.94 -32.00 79.49
C GLU A 157 9.87 -32.70 78.13
N LEU A 158 10.54 -33.85 77.97
CA LEU A 158 10.49 -34.67 76.76
C LEU A 158 9.08 -35.16 76.46
N SER A 159 8.34 -35.60 77.48
CA SER A 159 6.95 -36.03 77.31
C SER A 159 6.00 -34.87 76.95
N ASN A 160 6.22 -33.68 77.51
CA ASN A 160 5.45 -32.49 77.18
C ASN A 160 5.74 -32.03 75.74
N LEU A 161 7.02 -32.08 75.31
CA LEU A 161 7.42 -31.77 73.94
C LEU A 161 6.86 -32.77 72.94
N TYR A 162 6.88 -34.08 73.24
CA TYR A 162 6.25 -35.10 72.39
C TYR A 162 4.75 -34.88 72.23
N ASN A 163 4.05 -34.59 73.33
CA ASN A 163 2.61 -34.30 73.28
C ASN A 163 2.30 -33.02 72.48
N HIS A 164 3.21 -32.03 72.50
CA HIS A 164 3.06 -30.81 71.71
C HIS A 164 3.37 -31.07 70.21
N GLU A 165 4.41 -31.85 69.91
CA GLU A 165 4.75 -32.32 68.55
C GLU A 165 3.56 -33.08 67.94
N GLU A 166 2.97 -34.00 68.70
CA GLU A 166 1.81 -34.77 68.25
C GLU A 166 0.60 -33.89 67.97
N LYS A 167 0.23 -32.98 68.89
CA LYS A 167 -0.87 -32.03 68.68
C LYS A 167 -0.66 -31.13 67.46
N LEU A 168 0.57 -30.65 67.25
CA LEU A 168 0.88 -29.82 66.09
C LEU A 168 0.73 -30.59 64.78
N LEU A 169 1.21 -31.83 64.72
CA LEU A 169 1.14 -32.69 63.54
C LEU A 169 -0.29 -33.20 63.26
N SER A 170 -1.06 -33.54 64.30
CA SER A 170 -2.38 -34.13 64.15
C SER A 170 -3.48 -33.11 63.88
N GLU A 171 -3.46 -31.97 64.59
CA GLU A 171 -4.52 -30.96 64.54
C GLU A 171 -4.08 -29.80 63.64
N THR A 172 -3.10 -28.99 64.08
CA THR A 172 -2.82 -27.71 63.41
C THR A 172 -2.31 -27.83 61.98
N ILE A 173 -1.38 -28.76 61.71
CA ILE A 173 -0.83 -28.96 60.36
C ILE A 173 -1.89 -29.58 59.44
N SER A 174 -2.70 -30.50 59.98
CA SER A 174 -3.77 -31.13 59.20
C SER A 174 -4.84 -30.11 58.79
N ASP A 175 -5.21 -29.21 59.70
CA ASP A 175 -6.17 -28.13 59.44
C ASP A 175 -5.62 -27.12 58.43
N LEU A 176 -4.37 -26.67 58.61
CA LEU A 176 -3.71 -25.73 57.69
C LEU A 176 -3.52 -26.33 56.28
N CYS A 177 -3.13 -27.60 56.16
CA CYS A 177 -3.04 -28.27 54.86
C CYS A 177 -4.41 -28.39 54.17
N TRP A 178 -5.49 -28.52 54.94
CA TRP A 178 -6.85 -28.54 54.40
C TRP A 178 -7.31 -27.14 53.96
N GLU A 179 -7.00 -26.09 54.73
CA GLU A 179 -7.24 -24.70 54.32
C GLU A 179 -6.45 -24.34 53.05
N LEU A 180 -5.18 -24.76 52.95
CA LEU A 180 -4.37 -24.61 51.75
C LEU A 180 -4.96 -25.37 50.55
N ALA A 181 -5.49 -26.57 50.76
CA ALA A 181 -6.16 -27.34 49.71
C ALA A 181 -7.45 -26.65 49.23
N GLN A 182 -8.18 -25.95 50.11
CA GLN A 182 -9.34 -25.15 49.71
C GLN A 182 -8.95 -23.93 48.87
N LEU A 183 -7.81 -23.30 49.19
CA LEU A 183 -7.26 -22.18 48.42
C LEU A 183 -6.65 -22.60 47.08
N GLN A 184 -6.45 -23.89 46.82
CA GLN A 184 -5.91 -24.37 45.53
C GLN A 184 -6.78 -23.93 44.33
N ASP A 185 -8.10 -23.86 44.50
CA ASP A 185 -9.04 -23.45 43.45
C ASP A 185 -8.75 -22.02 42.96
N THR A 186 -8.25 -21.12 43.82
CA THR A 186 -7.91 -19.75 43.42
C THR A 186 -6.68 -19.70 42.52
N TYR A 187 -5.69 -20.57 42.74
CA TYR A 187 -4.50 -20.65 41.89
C TYR A 187 -4.83 -21.25 40.51
N ILE A 188 -5.74 -22.22 40.46
CA ILE A 188 -6.21 -22.79 39.19
C ILE A 188 -6.97 -21.72 38.40
N LEU A 189 -7.83 -20.96 39.08
CA LEU A 189 -8.59 -19.87 38.46
C LEU A 189 -7.67 -18.76 37.95
N GLN A 190 -6.67 -18.37 38.74
CA GLN A 190 -5.65 -17.40 38.34
C GLN A 190 -4.92 -17.87 37.08
N GLY A 191 -4.48 -19.13 37.03
CA GLY A 191 -3.83 -19.69 35.84
C GLY A 191 -4.71 -19.68 34.59
N ASP A 192 -6.01 -19.91 34.71
CA ASP A 192 -6.96 -19.81 33.59
C ASP A 192 -7.13 -18.36 33.11
N TYR A 193 -7.20 -17.39 34.04
CA TYR A 193 -7.25 -15.98 33.68
C TYR A 193 -5.95 -15.50 33.03
N ASP A 194 -4.79 -15.87 33.56
CA ASP A 194 -3.49 -15.55 32.98
C ASP A 194 -3.39 -16.12 31.55
N LEU A 195 -3.85 -17.35 31.34
CA LEU A 195 -3.90 -17.97 30.01
C LEU A 195 -4.84 -17.21 29.06
N LYS A 196 -6.00 -16.75 29.54
CA LYS A 196 -6.94 -15.92 28.75
C LYS A 196 -6.33 -14.56 28.39
N VAL A 197 -5.65 -13.90 29.32
CA VAL A 197 -4.97 -12.63 29.08
C VAL A 197 -3.86 -12.82 28.05
N MET A 198 -3.00 -13.82 28.21
CA MET A 198 -1.93 -14.12 27.24
C MET A 198 -2.48 -14.41 25.84
N ARG A 199 -3.63 -15.10 25.73
CA ARG A 199 -4.32 -15.31 24.44
C ARG A 199 -4.77 -14.01 23.80
N GLN A 200 -5.34 -13.12 24.60
CA GLN A 200 -5.81 -11.83 24.12
C GLN A 200 -4.65 -10.93 23.71
N GLU A 201 -3.59 -10.84 24.52
CA GLU A 201 -2.40 -10.04 24.21
C GLU A 201 -1.74 -10.51 22.92
N TYR A 202 -1.64 -11.82 22.71
CA TYR A 202 -1.12 -12.38 21.47
C TYR A 202 -1.96 -11.97 20.25
N TYR A 203 -3.28 -12.07 20.35
CA TYR A 203 -4.19 -11.66 19.29
C TYR A 203 -4.09 -10.16 19.00
N ILE A 204 -4.04 -9.33 20.05
CA ILE A 204 -3.86 -7.88 19.96
C ILE A 204 -2.52 -7.54 19.28
N ASN A 205 -1.43 -8.25 19.62
CA ASN A 205 -0.12 -8.01 19.02
C ASN A 205 -0.12 -8.32 17.51
N ARG A 206 -0.79 -9.40 17.09
CA ARG A 206 -0.98 -9.71 15.67
C ARG A 206 -1.85 -8.67 14.95
N GLN A 207 -2.93 -8.20 15.59
CA GLN A 207 -3.73 -7.11 15.06
C GLN A 207 -2.92 -5.82 14.91
N LYS A 208 -2.09 -5.46 15.90
CA LYS A 208 -1.19 -4.30 15.81
C LYS A 208 -0.22 -4.42 14.64
N ALA A 209 0.38 -5.59 14.44
CA ALA A 209 1.26 -5.84 13.31
C ALA A 209 0.52 -5.65 11.97
N PHE A 210 -0.69 -6.19 11.84
CA PHE A 210 -1.54 -6.01 10.66
C PHE A 210 -1.89 -4.54 10.41
N ILE A 211 -2.31 -3.83 11.45
CA ILE A 211 -2.60 -2.39 11.39
C ILE A 211 -1.37 -1.60 10.95
N ASN A 212 -0.18 -1.92 11.46
CA ASN A 212 1.05 -1.27 11.03
C ASN A 212 1.33 -1.47 9.53
N HIS A 213 1.09 -2.68 9.00
CA HIS A 213 1.22 -2.92 7.56
C HIS A 213 0.21 -2.09 6.74
N LEU A 214 -1.04 -1.98 7.20
CA LEU A 214 -2.06 -1.14 6.57
C LEU A 214 -1.72 0.36 6.63
N ILE A 215 -1.21 0.84 7.78
CA ILE A 215 -0.76 2.22 7.95
C ILE A 215 0.38 2.51 6.99
N ASN A 216 1.34 1.59 6.84
CA ASN A 216 2.45 1.75 5.90
C ASN A 216 1.97 1.82 4.44
N LEU A 217 1.02 0.96 4.05
CA LEU A 217 0.43 1.00 2.71
C LEU A 217 -0.28 2.34 2.46
N LEU A 218 -1.08 2.79 3.42
CA LEU A 218 -1.78 4.06 3.34
C LEU A 218 -0.81 5.26 3.30
N ALA A 219 0.26 5.24 4.09
CA ALA A 219 1.28 6.28 4.11
C ALA A 219 1.99 6.40 2.75
N ARG A 220 2.32 5.27 2.11
CA ARG A 220 2.91 5.26 0.75
C ARG A 220 1.98 5.89 -0.28
N HIS A 221 0.70 5.51 -0.27
CA HIS A 221 -0.28 6.09 -1.18
C HIS A 221 -0.49 7.60 -0.94
N GLN A 222 -0.56 8.01 0.33
CA GLN A 222 -0.67 9.42 0.69
C GLN A 222 0.56 10.22 0.26
N PHE A 223 1.76 9.66 0.44
CA PHE A 223 3.00 10.28 0.00
C PHE A 223 2.99 10.51 -1.51
N LEU A 224 2.64 9.50 -2.30
CA LEU A 224 2.55 9.62 -3.75
C LEU A 224 1.51 10.67 -4.17
N LYS A 225 0.35 10.71 -3.51
CA LYS A 225 -0.69 11.71 -3.75
C LYS A 225 -0.19 13.14 -3.47
N ILE A 226 0.52 13.35 -2.36
CA ILE A 226 1.10 14.65 -2.02
C ILE A 226 2.16 15.06 -3.06
N ALA A 227 2.99 14.11 -3.49
CA ALA A 227 4.03 14.36 -4.48
C ALA A 227 3.42 14.77 -5.83
N CYS A 228 2.38 14.09 -6.31
CA CYS A 228 1.65 14.48 -7.53
C CYS A 228 0.99 15.87 -7.39
N GLN A 229 0.48 16.23 -6.20
CA GLN A 229 -0.11 17.55 -5.97
C GLN A 229 0.94 18.66 -5.97
N LEU A 230 2.11 18.42 -5.38
CA LEU A 230 3.24 19.35 -5.40
C LEU A 230 3.70 19.57 -6.83
N GLU A 231 3.89 18.51 -7.60
CA GLU A 231 4.26 18.57 -9.01
C GLU A 231 3.26 19.41 -9.82
N LYS A 232 1.96 19.14 -9.68
CA LYS A 232 0.91 19.94 -10.33
C LYS A 232 1.04 21.43 -9.98
N LYS A 233 1.30 21.76 -8.71
CA LYS A 233 1.49 23.15 -8.27
C LYS A 233 2.73 23.78 -8.92
N HIS A 234 3.82 23.03 -9.01
CA HIS A 234 5.05 23.49 -9.68
C HIS A 234 4.81 23.74 -11.18
N MET A 235 4.16 22.81 -11.88
CA MET A 235 3.82 22.99 -13.30
C MET A 235 2.91 24.19 -13.54
N LEU A 236 1.90 24.40 -12.70
CA LEU A 236 1.04 25.60 -12.79
C LEU A 236 1.81 26.89 -12.54
N GLY A 237 2.79 26.88 -11.63
CA GLY A 237 3.69 28.02 -11.38
C GLY A 237 4.62 28.31 -12.55
N ALA A 238 5.16 27.27 -13.20
CA ALA A 238 5.96 27.44 -14.41
C ALA A 238 5.11 28.01 -15.56
N PHE A 239 3.88 27.51 -15.75
CA PHE A 239 2.95 28.02 -16.74
C PHE A 239 2.60 29.50 -16.52
N SER A 240 2.35 29.92 -15.27
CA SER A 240 2.05 31.33 -15.00
C SER A 240 3.24 32.24 -15.32
N LEU A 241 4.47 31.81 -15.03
CA LEU A 241 5.69 32.53 -15.40
C LEU A 241 5.86 32.62 -16.92
N LEU A 242 5.65 31.52 -17.65
CA LEU A 242 5.70 31.51 -19.11
C LEU A 242 4.69 32.48 -19.73
N LYS A 243 3.47 32.55 -19.19
CA LYS A 243 2.44 33.48 -19.65
C LYS A 243 2.83 34.94 -19.42
N VAL A 244 3.51 35.25 -18.32
CA VAL A 244 4.06 36.59 -18.07
C VAL A 244 5.12 36.93 -19.12
N ILE A 245 6.05 36.01 -19.39
CA ILE A 245 7.09 36.21 -20.43
C ILE A 245 6.46 36.41 -21.81
N GLU A 246 5.45 35.62 -22.17
CA GLU A 246 4.70 35.77 -23.42
C GLU A 246 4.07 37.18 -23.53
N SER A 247 3.42 37.65 -22.46
CA SER A 247 2.83 38.99 -22.45
C SER A 247 3.86 40.10 -22.60
N GLU A 248 5.04 39.97 -21.98
CA GLU A 248 6.12 40.94 -22.11
C GLU A 248 6.67 40.96 -23.53
N LEU A 249 6.91 39.78 -24.13
CA LEU A 249 7.38 39.67 -25.51
C LEU A 249 6.37 40.27 -26.51
N GLN A 250 5.08 40.02 -26.32
CA GLN A 250 4.03 40.63 -27.16
C GLN A 250 4.01 42.16 -27.03
N ALA A 251 4.20 42.69 -25.81
CA ALA A 251 4.32 44.13 -25.58
C ALA A 251 5.55 44.70 -26.29
N TYR A 252 6.70 44.01 -26.25
CA TYR A 252 7.89 44.42 -26.99
C TYR A 252 7.67 44.41 -28.51
N LEU A 253 7.03 43.38 -29.06
CA LEU A 253 6.71 43.29 -30.49
C LEU A 253 5.85 44.47 -30.95
N SER A 254 4.74 44.74 -30.26
CA SER A 254 3.86 45.86 -30.59
C SER A 254 4.57 47.23 -30.53
N ALA A 255 5.45 47.43 -29.54
CA ALA A 255 6.27 48.64 -29.45
C ALA A 255 7.26 48.78 -30.62
N THR A 256 7.86 47.67 -31.08
CA THR A 256 8.75 47.69 -32.25
C THR A 256 8.01 47.92 -33.56
N GLU A 257 6.84 47.31 -33.76
CA GLU A 257 5.97 47.56 -34.93
C GLU A 257 5.57 49.03 -35.00
N GLY A 258 5.21 49.62 -33.85
CA GLY A 258 4.93 51.05 -33.75
C GLY A 258 6.11 51.90 -34.24
N ARG A 259 7.34 51.60 -33.80
CA ARG A 259 8.55 52.33 -34.24
C ARG A 259 8.83 52.19 -35.74
N VAL A 260 8.66 50.98 -36.29
CA VAL A 260 8.87 50.72 -37.72
C VAL A 260 7.85 51.49 -38.57
N GLY A 261 6.57 51.52 -38.15
CA GLY A 261 5.54 52.32 -38.81
C GLY A 261 5.86 53.81 -38.87
N HIS A 262 6.45 54.37 -37.80
CA HIS A 262 6.90 55.77 -37.79
C HIS A 262 8.07 56.01 -38.76
N CYS A 263 9.04 55.10 -38.85
CA CYS A 263 10.15 55.22 -39.79
C CYS A 263 9.68 55.16 -41.25
N LEU A 264 8.72 54.29 -41.57
CA LEU A 264 8.14 54.18 -42.92
C LEU A 264 7.38 55.46 -43.32
N ALA A 265 6.62 56.06 -42.39
CA ALA A 265 5.94 57.33 -42.63
C ALA A 265 6.91 58.49 -42.94
N LEU A 266 8.09 58.50 -42.31
CA LEU A 266 9.14 59.50 -42.58
C LEU A 266 9.78 59.32 -43.95
N ILE A 267 9.97 58.08 -44.41
CA ILE A 267 10.52 57.77 -45.74
C ILE A 267 9.53 58.21 -46.83
N GLN A 268 8.23 57.97 -46.63
CA GLN A 268 7.17 58.40 -47.54
C GLN A 268 7.06 59.94 -47.67
N ALA A 269 7.35 60.67 -46.59
CA ALA A 269 7.38 62.13 -46.61
C ALA A 269 8.62 62.71 -47.31
N ALA A 270 9.71 61.93 -47.39
CA ALA A 270 10.94 62.36 -48.04
C ALA A 270 10.93 62.19 -49.57
N SER A 271 10.00 61.40 -50.12
CA SER A 271 9.89 61.12 -51.57
C SER A 271 9.14 62.18 -52.39
N ASP A 272 8.55 63.21 -51.76
CA ASP A 272 7.70 64.21 -52.44
C ASP A 272 8.44 65.47 -52.95
N VAL A 273 9.78 65.54 -52.85
CA VAL A 273 10.56 66.70 -53.31
C VAL A 273 11.24 66.38 -54.65
N GLN A 274 10.83 67.08 -55.71
CA GLN A 274 11.34 66.91 -57.05
C GLN A 274 11.75 68.26 -57.63
N GLU A 275 12.98 68.39 -58.14
CA GLU A 275 13.26 69.24 -59.32
C GLU A 275 14.69 69.10 -59.89
N GLN A 276 14.81 69.65 -61.09
CA GLN A 276 15.75 69.43 -62.18
C GLN A 276 17.08 70.19 -62.09
N GLY A 277 18.00 69.85 -63.00
CA GLY A 277 18.87 70.85 -63.64
C GLY A 277 20.35 70.71 -63.34
N GLY A 278 21.19 70.94 -64.36
CA GLY A 278 22.62 70.69 -64.30
C GLY A 278 23.42 71.62 -63.39
N VAL A 279 24.49 71.07 -62.81
CA VAL A 279 25.43 71.74 -61.90
C VAL A 279 26.13 72.89 -62.64
N HIS A 280 25.91 74.13 -62.20
CA HIS A 280 26.74 75.26 -62.62
C HIS A 280 28.06 75.27 -61.83
N ASP A 281 29.16 75.71 -62.45
CA ASP A 281 30.52 75.69 -61.85
C ASP A 281 30.68 76.53 -60.56
N SER A 282 29.66 77.27 -60.15
CA SER A 282 29.57 77.95 -58.85
C SER A 282 29.04 77.07 -57.72
N ASP A 283 28.48 75.89 -58.01
CA ASP A 283 27.88 75.01 -57.01
C ASP A 283 28.93 74.12 -56.30
N HIS A 284 29.57 74.70 -55.29
CA HIS A 284 30.45 73.97 -54.37
C HIS A 284 29.77 72.76 -53.71
N PHE A 285 28.44 72.78 -53.57
CA PHE A 285 27.66 71.69 -52.99
C PHE A 285 27.61 70.44 -53.89
N LEU A 286 27.29 70.59 -55.18
CA LEU A 286 27.26 69.47 -56.12
C LEU A 286 28.67 68.93 -56.42
N HIS A 287 29.69 69.78 -56.30
CA HIS A 287 31.09 69.35 -56.29
C HIS A 287 31.48 68.60 -55.00
N ALA A 288 30.96 68.96 -53.83
CA ALA A 288 31.18 68.21 -52.59
C ALA A 288 30.48 66.84 -52.61
N ILE A 289 29.27 66.75 -53.20
CA ILE A 289 28.56 65.49 -53.41
C ILE A 289 29.36 64.55 -54.33
N ARG A 290 29.95 65.07 -55.41
CA ARG A 290 30.90 64.30 -56.25
C ARG A 290 32.05 63.73 -55.42
N ASP A 291 32.60 64.53 -54.51
CA ASP A 291 33.76 64.11 -53.70
C ASP A 291 33.37 63.04 -52.67
N LEU A 292 32.16 63.11 -52.10
CA LEU A 292 31.57 62.04 -51.27
C LEU A 292 31.29 60.75 -52.05
N LEU A 293 30.76 60.84 -53.27
CA LEU A 293 30.50 59.67 -54.12
C LEU A 293 31.80 58.99 -54.60
N LYS A 294 32.89 59.77 -54.79
CA LYS A 294 34.22 59.22 -55.06
C LYS A 294 34.77 58.39 -53.91
N ILE A 295 34.47 58.74 -52.66
CA ILE A 295 34.89 57.97 -51.47
C ILE A 295 34.26 56.58 -51.47
N TYR A 296 33.01 56.46 -51.93
CA TYR A 296 32.32 55.17 -52.05
C TYR A 296 32.77 54.32 -53.24
N SER A 297 33.20 54.95 -54.34
CA SER A 297 33.48 54.27 -55.61
C SER A 297 34.92 53.74 -55.75
N ASN A 298 35.78 53.97 -54.74
CA ASN A 298 37.19 53.52 -54.60
C ASN A 298 38.02 53.49 -55.90
N THR A 299 37.82 54.47 -56.79
CA THR A 299 38.53 54.59 -58.07
C THR A 299 39.43 55.83 -58.03
N GLN A 300 40.70 55.61 -57.65
CA GLN A 300 41.76 56.60 -57.85
C GLN A 300 42.09 56.69 -59.34
N ALA A 301 41.63 57.73 -60.06
CA ALA A 301 42.32 58.21 -61.26
C ALA A 301 41.78 59.58 -61.75
N SER A 302 42.67 60.57 -61.72
CA SER A 302 42.70 61.85 -62.46
C SER A 302 41.52 62.84 -62.35
N LEU A 303 41.87 64.12 -62.12
CA LEU A 303 40.95 65.24 -62.20
C LEU A 303 40.54 65.47 -63.66
N SER A 304 39.35 65.04 -64.04
CA SER A 304 38.63 65.64 -65.17
C SER A 304 37.84 66.84 -64.65
N THR A 305 38.14 68.03 -65.18
CA THR A 305 37.51 69.32 -64.82
C THR A 305 36.07 69.46 -65.33
N TYR A 306 35.55 68.48 -66.09
CA TYR A 306 34.17 68.52 -66.57
C TYR A 306 33.27 67.55 -65.79
N VAL A 307 32.33 68.10 -65.04
CA VAL A 307 31.29 67.35 -64.31
C VAL A 307 29.99 67.46 -65.11
N SER A 308 29.59 66.39 -65.79
CA SER A 308 28.25 66.35 -66.36
C SER A 308 27.26 65.98 -65.25
N ALA A 309 26.24 66.80 -65.04
CA ALA A 309 25.13 66.47 -64.15
C ALA A 309 24.52 65.08 -64.46
N PRO A 310 24.41 64.62 -65.72
CA PRO A 310 24.02 63.26 -66.03
C PRO A 310 24.95 62.18 -65.47
N GLY A 311 26.25 62.46 -65.29
CA GLY A 311 27.22 61.52 -64.75
C GLY A 311 27.10 61.32 -63.24
N ILE A 312 26.90 62.42 -62.49
CA ILE A 312 26.57 62.35 -61.06
C ILE A 312 25.20 61.71 -60.87
N VAL A 313 24.20 62.14 -61.66
CA VAL A 313 22.87 61.53 -61.64
C VAL A 313 22.94 60.05 -61.99
N LYS A 314 23.81 59.60 -62.90
CA LYS A 314 23.98 58.17 -63.23
C LYS A 314 24.60 57.37 -62.08
N GLN A 315 25.56 57.93 -61.35
CA GLN A 315 26.17 57.28 -60.18
C GLN A 315 25.22 57.26 -58.99
N ILE A 316 24.52 58.36 -58.74
CA ILE A 316 23.46 58.42 -57.73
C ILE A 316 22.30 57.51 -58.14
N SER A 317 21.93 57.43 -59.41
CA SER A 317 20.87 56.54 -59.89
C SER A 317 21.28 55.07 -59.84
N ALA A 318 22.57 54.75 -59.97
CA ALA A 318 23.09 53.39 -59.78
C ALA A 318 23.07 53.00 -58.29
N LEU A 319 23.53 53.89 -57.40
CA LEU A 319 23.40 53.68 -55.95
C LEU A 319 21.93 53.66 -55.51
N HIS A 320 21.09 54.47 -56.13
CA HIS A 320 19.66 54.46 -55.92
C HIS A 320 19.03 53.17 -56.47
N SER A 321 19.47 52.67 -57.63
CA SER A 321 19.00 51.37 -58.14
C SER A 321 19.40 50.23 -57.21
N ASP A 322 20.63 50.26 -56.68
CA ASP A 322 21.14 49.27 -55.73
C ASP A 322 20.43 49.38 -54.38
N LEU A 323 20.14 50.60 -53.91
CA LEU A 323 19.31 50.81 -52.72
C LEU A 323 17.88 50.35 -52.96
N THR A 324 17.28 50.65 -54.11
CA THR A 324 15.93 50.18 -54.45
C THR A 324 15.88 48.67 -54.66
N SER A 325 16.97 48.03 -55.12
CA SER A 325 17.03 46.57 -55.22
C SER A 325 17.14 45.94 -53.83
N LEU A 326 18.03 46.44 -52.97
CA LEU A 326 18.13 46.02 -51.57
C LEU A 326 16.84 46.28 -50.77
N GLN A 327 16.18 47.41 -51.05
CA GLN A 327 14.92 47.77 -50.44
C GLN A 327 13.78 46.90 -50.99
N SER A 328 13.78 46.56 -52.28
CA SER A 328 12.85 45.60 -52.87
C SER A 328 13.09 44.17 -52.39
N ASP A 329 14.34 43.78 -52.11
CA ASP A 329 14.67 42.49 -51.51
C ASP A 329 14.17 42.45 -50.06
N LEU A 330 14.33 43.55 -49.31
CA LEU A 330 13.82 43.66 -47.94
C LEU A 330 12.29 43.72 -47.88
N GLU A 331 11.64 44.39 -48.84
CA GLU A 331 10.18 44.59 -48.91
C GLU A 331 9.44 43.42 -49.57
N ASN A 332 10.09 42.64 -50.45
CA ASN A 332 9.42 41.53 -51.15
C ASN A 332 9.97 40.15 -50.73
N SER A 333 11.29 39.91 -50.76
CA SER A 333 11.84 38.57 -50.50
C SER A 333 11.68 38.13 -49.04
N LEU A 334 11.95 39.03 -48.10
CA LEU A 334 11.85 38.73 -46.66
C LEU A 334 10.41 38.46 -46.18
N PRO A 335 9.40 39.27 -46.56
CA PRO A 335 8.01 38.96 -46.23
C PRO A 335 7.46 37.78 -47.03
N GLU A 336 7.91 37.51 -48.26
CA GLU A 336 7.54 36.28 -48.97
C GLU A 336 8.04 35.02 -48.27
N ASP A 337 9.30 35.02 -47.79
CA ASP A 337 9.86 33.91 -47.02
C ASP A 337 9.18 33.74 -45.66
N ARG A 338 8.84 34.86 -45.00
CA ARG A 338 8.04 34.83 -43.77
C ARG A 338 6.63 34.32 -44.02
N ASN A 339 5.96 34.77 -45.07
CA ASN A 339 4.63 34.30 -45.45
C ASN A 339 4.66 32.83 -45.83
N ARG A 340 5.72 32.35 -46.49
CA ARG A 340 5.92 30.92 -46.74
C ARG A 340 6.04 30.13 -45.43
N CYS A 341 6.91 30.56 -44.51
CA CYS A 341 7.06 29.91 -43.20
C CYS A 341 5.75 29.93 -42.39
N ILE A 342 5.02 31.04 -42.42
CA ILE A 342 3.72 31.19 -41.74
C ILE A 342 2.69 30.25 -42.37
N ASN A 343 2.65 30.15 -43.70
CA ASN A 343 1.76 29.23 -44.40
C ASN A 343 2.11 27.76 -44.12
N GLU A 344 3.39 27.41 -44.04
CA GLU A 344 3.86 26.10 -43.62
C GLU A 344 3.44 25.77 -42.18
N LEU A 345 3.59 26.73 -41.25
CA LEU A 345 3.10 26.61 -39.87
C LEU A 345 1.57 26.46 -39.81
N CYS A 346 0.82 27.24 -40.58
CA CYS A 346 -0.63 27.12 -40.66
C CYS A 346 -1.08 25.76 -41.21
N ASN A 347 -0.39 25.22 -42.22
CA ASN A 347 -0.64 23.89 -42.76
C ASN A 347 -0.32 22.79 -41.72
N LEU A 348 0.77 22.94 -40.96
CA LEU A 348 1.11 22.06 -39.85
C LEU A 348 0.03 22.09 -38.76
N ILE A 349 -0.44 23.28 -38.38
CA ILE A 349 -1.52 23.44 -37.40
C ILE A 349 -2.82 22.81 -37.90
N GLN A 350 -3.18 23.00 -39.17
CA GLN A 350 -4.38 22.36 -39.76
C GLN A 350 -4.26 20.84 -39.80
N SER A 351 -3.10 20.28 -40.11
CA SER A 351 -2.89 18.82 -40.09
C SER A 351 -2.94 18.26 -38.67
N LEU A 352 -2.34 18.95 -37.69
CA LEU A 352 -2.49 18.65 -36.26
C LEU A 352 -3.96 18.72 -35.80
N GLN A 353 -4.70 19.72 -36.27
CA GLN A 353 -6.11 19.88 -35.96
C GLN A 353 -6.93 18.73 -36.56
N GLN A 354 -6.66 18.30 -37.81
CA GLN A 354 -7.32 17.14 -38.42
C GLN A 354 -7.00 15.81 -37.71
N LEU A 355 -5.79 15.68 -37.17
CA LEU A 355 -5.36 14.51 -36.39
C LEU A 355 -6.04 14.46 -35.02
N LEU A 356 -6.09 15.59 -34.31
CA LEU A 356 -6.65 15.69 -32.96
C LEU A 356 -8.18 15.81 -32.96
N PHE A 357 -8.76 16.37 -34.02
CA PHE A 357 -10.19 16.64 -34.16
C PHE A 357 -10.66 16.27 -35.56
N ALA A 358 -11.30 15.10 -35.69
CA ALA A 358 -11.71 14.57 -36.98
C ALA A 358 -12.79 15.41 -37.70
N SER A 359 -13.51 16.30 -37.01
CA SER A 359 -14.50 17.26 -37.55
C SER A 359 -14.84 18.34 -36.52
N SER A 360 -15.04 19.58 -36.98
CA SER A 360 -15.10 20.85 -36.22
C SER A 360 -16.31 21.06 -35.28
N THR A 361 -17.02 20.02 -34.88
CA THR A 361 -18.31 20.17 -34.15
C THR A 361 -18.44 19.35 -32.86
N THR A 362 -17.43 18.58 -32.44
CA THR A 362 -17.44 17.92 -31.12
C THR A 362 -16.12 18.17 -30.38
N ALA A 363 -16.23 18.83 -29.23
CA ALA A 363 -15.14 19.40 -28.45
C ALA A 363 -14.41 18.39 -27.55
N GLN A 364 -13.98 17.25 -28.10
CA GLN A 364 -13.12 16.32 -27.37
C GLN A 364 -11.91 15.93 -28.23
N PRO A 365 -10.67 16.25 -27.79
CA PRO A 365 -9.46 15.85 -28.50
C PRO A 365 -9.35 14.32 -28.46
N ILE A 366 -9.17 13.70 -29.62
CA ILE A 366 -8.89 12.26 -29.70
C ILE A 366 -7.42 12.07 -29.33
N LEU A 367 -7.17 11.81 -28.04
CA LEU A 367 -5.82 11.58 -27.49
C LEU A 367 -5.27 10.19 -27.84
N THR A 368 -6.10 9.31 -28.41
CA THR A 368 -5.74 7.93 -28.74
C THR A 368 -5.55 7.78 -30.25
N PRO A 369 -4.38 7.32 -30.73
CA PRO A 369 -4.17 7.05 -32.15
C PRO A 369 -5.26 6.12 -32.71
N ARG A 370 -5.85 6.46 -33.85
CA ARG A 370 -6.96 5.70 -34.47
C ARG A 370 -6.74 4.18 -34.59
N PRO A 371 -5.53 3.66 -34.88
CA PRO A 371 -5.28 2.22 -34.89
C PRO A 371 -5.52 1.59 -33.52
N LEU A 372 -5.08 2.26 -32.46
CA LEU A 372 -5.18 1.80 -31.07
C LEU A 372 -6.62 1.86 -30.56
N MET A 373 -7.42 2.81 -31.07
CA MET A 373 -8.87 2.86 -30.80
C MET A 373 -9.61 1.65 -31.40
N LYS A 374 -9.23 1.18 -32.59
CA LYS A 374 -9.79 -0.05 -33.18
C LYS A 374 -9.44 -1.29 -32.36
N GLU A 375 -8.19 -1.40 -31.91
CA GLU A 375 -7.75 -2.51 -31.06
C GLU A 375 -8.45 -2.49 -29.69
N LEU A 376 -8.69 -1.31 -29.12
CA LEU A 376 -9.48 -1.14 -27.89
C LEU A 376 -10.94 -1.57 -28.07
N ASP A 377 -11.58 -1.19 -29.18
CA ASP A 377 -12.95 -1.61 -29.50
C ASP A 377 -13.04 -3.14 -29.70
N GLU A 378 -12.02 -3.75 -30.31
CA GLU A 378 -11.94 -5.22 -30.46
C GLU A 378 -11.70 -5.92 -29.12
N MET A 379 -10.84 -5.36 -28.27
CA MET A 379 -10.63 -5.85 -26.91
C MET A 379 -11.90 -5.75 -26.06
N GLU A 380 -12.66 -4.66 -26.17
CA GLU A 380 -13.94 -4.49 -25.46
C GLU A 380 -14.98 -5.53 -25.90
N LYS A 381 -15.04 -5.85 -27.19
CA LYS A 381 -15.87 -6.96 -27.71
C LYS A 381 -15.44 -8.32 -27.15
N ILE A 382 -14.14 -8.58 -27.03
CA ILE A 382 -13.61 -9.81 -26.44
C ILE A 382 -13.96 -9.86 -24.94
N ASN A 383 -13.84 -8.73 -24.23
CA ASN A 383 -14.16 -8.64 -22.81
C ASN A 383 -15.66 -8.86 -22.52
N ALA A 384 -16.54 -8.36 -23.39
CA ALA A 384 -17.97 -8.63 -23.33
C ALA A 384 -18.28 -10.13 -23.53
N LYS A 385 -17.62 -10.78 -24.49
CA LYS A 385 -17.76 -12.24 -24.70
C LYS A 385 -17.25 -13.05 -23.50
N LEU A 386 -16.12 -12.65 -22.92
CA LEU A 386 -15.56 -13.30 -21.74
C LEU A 386 -16.50 -13.16 -20.54
N SER A 387 -17.08 -11.96 -20.34
CA SER A 387 -18.03 -11.71 -19.27
C SER A 387 -19.27 -12.62 -19.38
N ALA A 388 -19.84 -12.74 -20.59
CA ALA A 388 -20.96 -13.65 -20.84
C ALA A 388 -20.60 -15.13 -20.57
N ALA A 389 -19.41 -15.58 -20.98
CA ALA A 389 -18.95 -16.95 -20.72
C ALA A 389 -18.73 -17.22 -19.22
N VAL A 390 -18.22 -16.23 -18.47
CA VAL A 390 -18.07 -16.32 -17.01
C VAL A 390 -19.43 -16.42 -16.34
N GLU A 391 -20.41 -15.61 -16.74
CA GLU A 391 -21.78 -15.68 -16.23
C GLU A 391 -22.40 -17.07 -16.45
N GLU A 392 -22.25 -17.64 -17.65
CA GLU A 392 -22.73 -18.99 -17.96
C GLU A 392 -22.09 -20.06 -17.05
N VAL A 393 -20.77 -20.01 -16.86
CA VAL A 393 -20.05 -20.95 -15.98
C VAL A 393 -20.49 -20.80 -14.52
N THR A 394 -20.69 -19.57 -14.05
CA THR A 394 -21.18 -19.34 -12.68
C THR A 394 -22.60 -19.88 -12.49
N HIS A 395 -23.47 -19.71 -13.48
CA HIS A 395 -24.83 -20.26 -13.46
C HIS A 395 -24.83 -21.79 -13.40
N GLU A 396 -24.03 -22.44 -14.23
CA GLU A 396 -23.89 -23.91 -14.21
C GLU A 396 -23.26 -24.42 -12.91
N HIS A 397 -22.34 -23.66 -12.31
CA HIS A 397 -21.77 -23.99 -11.00
C HIS A 397 -22.83 -23.93 -9.88
N VAL A 398 -23.68 -22.91 -9.88
CA VAL A 398 -24.79 -22.78 -8.91
C VAL A 398 -25.74 -23.97 -9.03
N LYS A 399 -26.18 -24.31 -10.25
CA LYS A 399 -27.04 -25.48 -10.49
C LYS A 399 -26.42 -26.78 -9.98
N LYS A 400 -25.14 -27.02 -10.26
CA LYS A 400 -24.44 -28.23 -9.78
C LYS A 400 -24.33 -28.28 -8.25
N ASN A 401 -24.08 -27.14 -7.61
CA ASN A 401 -24.06 -27.06 -6.15
C ASN A 401 -25.43 -27.38 -5.53
N GLU A 402 -26.53 -26.96 -6.15
CA GLU A 402 -27.88 -27.34 -5.71
C GLU A 402 -28.10 -28.86 -5.84
N ILE A 403 -27.71 -29.46 -6.96
CA ILE A 403 -27.79 -30.92 -7.15
C ILE A 403 -26.98 -31.67 -6.08
N VAL A 404 -25.76 -31.22 -5.78
CA VAL A 404 -24.91 -31.85 -4.74
C VAL A 404 -25.55 -31.74 -3.34
N LYS A 405 -26.19 -30.60 -3.02
CA LYS A 405 -26.94 -30.45 -1.76
C LYS A 405 -28.10 -31.43 -1.69
N HIS A 406 -28.90 -31.56 -2.75
CA HIS A 406 -29.99 -32.54 -2.81
C HIS A 406 -29.47 -33.98 -2.68
N HIS A 407 -28.37 -34.32 -3.35
CA HIS A 407 -27.77 -35.65 -3.27
C HIS A 407 -27.32 -36.02 -1.85
N SER A 408 -26.79 -35.06 -1.08
CA SER A 408 -26.41 -35.31 0.33
C SER A 408 -27.62 -35.63 1.22
N GLN A 409 -28.76 -34.99 0.96
CA GLN A 409 -30.01 -35.24 1.68
C GLN A 409 -30.60 -36.60 1.30
N GLU A 410 -30.53 -36.98 0.03
CA GLU A 410 -30.94 -38.30 -0.48
C GLU A 410 -30.10 -39.43 0.13
N ILE A 411 -28.77 -39.29 0.20
CA ILE A 411 -27.90 -40.27 0.87
C ILE A 411 -28.27 -40.39 2.36
N GLY A 412 -28.57 -39.28 3.02
CA GLY A 412 -29.03 -39.27 4.41
C GLY A 412 -30.40 -39.95 4.59
N LEU A 413 -31.26 -39.88 3.58
CA LEU A 413 -32.55 -40.58 3.56
C LEU A 413 -32.35 -42.09 3.31
N GLN A 414 -31.51 -42.47 2.33
CA GLN A 414 -31.16 -43.86 2.03
C GLN A 414 -30.55 -44.57 3.25
N ARG A 415 -29.64 -43.92 3.97
CA ARG A 415 -29.04 -44.47 5.20
C ARG A 415 -30.08 -44.67 6.31
N ARG A 416 -31.04 -43.75 6.45
CA ARG A 416 -32.15 -43.89 7.41
C ARG A 416 -33.09 -45.02 7.03
N VAL A 417 -33.49 -45.11 5.77
CA VAL A 417 -34.31 -46.22 5.24
C VAL A 417 -33.61 -47.57 5.46
N PHE A 418 -32.30 -47.63 5.22
CA PHE A 418 -31.52 -48.84 5.46
C PHE A 418 -31.53 -49.24 6.95
N VAL A 419 -31.29 -48.29 7.86
CA VAL A 419 -31.33 -48.57 9.31
C VAL A 419 -32.73 -48.96 9.77
N ASP A 420 -33.76 -48.25 9.32
CA ASP A 420 -35.15 -48.54 9.69
C ASP A 420 -35.63 -49.89 9.12
N PHE A 421 -35.12 -50.34 7.97
CA PHE A 421 -35.40 -51.67 7.41
C PHE A 421 -34.92 -52.81 8.34
N PHE A 422 -33.73 -52.69 8.93
CA PHE A 422 -33.18 -53.73 9.80
C PHE A 422 -33.63 -53.61 11.26
N CYS A 423 -33.81 -52.38 11.76
CA CYS A 423 -34.05 -52.14 13.18
C CYS A 423 -35.53 -51.91 13.52
N ASN A 424 -36.37 -51.36 12.62
CA ASN A 424 -37.76 -50.97 12.91
C ASN A 424 -38.67 -51.04 11.67
N PRO A 425 -39.06 -52.24 11.20
CA PRO A 425 -39.77 -52.43 9.93
C PRO A 425 -41.17 -51.79 9.89
N GLU A 426 -41.87 -51.71 11.03
CA GLU A 426 -43.21 -51.12 11.09
C GLU A 426 -43.19 -49.59 10.89
N ARG A 427 -42.13 -48.91 11.34
CA ARG A 427 -41.93 -47.47 11.12
C ARG A 427 -41.64 -47.15 9.66
N LEU A 428 -40.89 -48.03 8.99
CA LEU A 428 -40.65 -47.91 7.56
C LEU A 428 -41.96 -48.11 6.77
N ARG A 429 -42.77 -49.11 7.14
CA ARG A 429 -44.09 -49.35 6.52
C ARG A 429 -45.07 -48.19 6.69
N SER A 430 -45.05 -47.46 7.82
CA SER A 430 -45.87 -46.27 7.99
C SER A 430 -45.35 -45.10 7.13
N GLN A 431 -44.04 -44.90 7.06
CA GLN A 431 -43.44 -43.85 6.23
C GLN A 431 -43.65 -44.07 4.74
N VAL A 432 -43.53 -45.32 4.27
CA VAL A 432 -43.81 -45.68 2.88
C VAL A 432 -45.29 -45.45 2.57
N ARG A 433 -46.23 -45.84 3.45
CA ARG A 433 -47.66 -45.55 3.26
C ARG A 433 -47.96 -44.05 3.20
N GLU A 434 -47.30 -43.23 4.02
CA GLU A 434 -47.45 -41.77 3.99
C GLU A 434 -46.87 -41.17 2.69
N LEU A 435 -45.73 -41.67 2.22
CA LEU A 435 -45.14 -41.28 0.94
C LEU A 435 -46.01 -41.69 -0.25
N THR A 436 -46.57 -42.90 -0.26
CA THR A 436 -47.50 -43.35 -1.30
C THR A 436 -48.75 -42.48 -1.32
N ALA A 437 -49.33 -42.16 -0.15
CA ALA A 437 -50.48 -41.25 -0.07
C ALA A 437 -50.17 -39.83 -0.58
N ARG A 438 -48.94 -39.31 -0.35
CA ARG A 438 -48.51 -38.02 -0.90
C ARG A 438 -48.30 -38.07 -2.41
N ILE A 439 -47.76 -39.17 -2.94
CA ILE A 439 -47.59 -39.37 -4.38
C ILE A 439 -48.95 -39.46 -5.07
N ASP A 440 -49.90 -40.21 -4.50
CA ASP A 440 -51.26 -40.31 -5.01
C ASP A 440 -51.96 -38.94 -5.01
N LEU A 441 -51.83 -38.14 -3.94
CA LEU A 441 -52.34 -36.77 -3.89
C LEU A 441 -51.71 -35.85 -4.95
N THR A 442 -50.42 -36.04 -5.28
CA THR A 442 -49.76 -35.27 -6.35
C THR A 442 -50.07 -35.79 -7.75
N SER A 443 -50.39 -37.07 -7.95
CA SER A 443 -50.81 -37.59 -9.26
C SER A 443 -52.23 -37.14 -9.62
N TYR A 444 -53.11 -36.99 -8.63
CA TYR A 444 -54.44 -36.37 -8.83
C TYR A 444 -54.38 -34.85 -9.12
N ALA A 445 -53.26 -34.18 -8.83
CA ALA A 445 -53.04 -32.78 -9.18
C ALA A 445 -52.46 -32.57 -10.60
N CYS A 446 -52.07 -33.66 -11.27
CA CYS A 446 -51.48 -33.66 -12.62
C CYS A 446 -52.30 -34.51 -13.62
N GLU A 447 -53.63 -34.59 -13.47
CA GLU A 447 -54.47 -34.95 -14.60
C GLU A 447 -54.43 -33.80 -15.64
N PRO A 448 -54.10 -34.07 -16.91
CA PRO A 448 -54.17 -33.06 -17.94
C PRO A 448 -55.64 -32.68 -18.14
N VAL A 449 -55.93 -31.38 -18.02
CA VAL A 449 -57.13 -30.79 -18.64
C VAL A 449 -56.98 -30.99 -20.15
N VAL A 450 -57.45 -32.15 -20.61
CA VAL A 450 -57.85 -32.39 -21.98
C VAL A 450 -59.31 -31.97 -22.04
N GLU A 451 -59.60 -30.82 -22.66
CA GLU A 451 -60.65 -30.68 -23.68
C GLU A 451 -60.87 -29.20 -24.09
N SER A 452 -61.09 -29.06 -25.41
CA SER A 452 -61.59 -27.92 -26.20
C SER A 452 -60.71 -26.71 -26.45
#